data_AF-A0A0D0C5K2-F1
#
_entry.id   AF-A0A0D0C5K2-F1
#
_cell.length_a   1.000
_cell.length_b   1.000
_cell.length_c   1.000
_cell.angle_alpha   90.00
_cell.angle_beta   90.00
_cell.angle_gamma   90.00
#
_symmetry.space_group_name_H-M   'P 1'
#
loop_
_entity.id
_entity.type
_entity.pdbx_description
1 polymer ?
#
loop_
_entity_poly.entity_id
_entity_poly.type
_entity_poly.pdbx_seq_one_letter_code
_entity_poly.pdbx_strand_id
1 'polypeptide(L)' 'GCMAREGVRYATKIDDKLKESLEYYGFNPHDVIFQQDNDPKHTCKEVKEWLEEQDFRTMVWSA' A
#
# COMPACT_ATOMS: atom_id res chain seq x y z
N GLY A 1 5.28 -18.32 4.32
CA GLY A 1 5.98 -17.10 4.74
C GLY A 1 6.25 -16.27 3.51
N CYS A 2 5.92 -14.98 3.53
CA CYS A 2 6.12 -14.13 2.35
C CYS A 2 7.59 -14.11 1.93
N MET A 3 7.88 -14.26 0.64
CA MET A 3 9.22 -14.03 0.13
C MET A 3 9.45 -12.52 0.08
N ALA A 4 10.45 -12.01 0.80
CA ALA A 4 10.76 -10.57 0.89
C ALA A 4 10.78 -9.86 -0.48
N ARG A 5 11.21 -10.56 -1.54
CA ARG A 5 11.24 -10.05 -2.93
C ARG A 5 9.85 -9.78 -3.52
N GLU A 6 8.84 -10.54 -3.14
CA GLU A 6 7.47 -10.36 -3.65
C GLU A 6 6.80 -9.15 -2.98
N GLY A 7 7.03 -8.97 -1.68
CA GLY A 7 6.56 -7.81 -0.91
C GLY A 7 7.15 -6.49 -1.42
N VAL A 8 8.47 -6.43 -1.60
CA VAL A 8 9.14 -5.24 -2.15
C VAL A 8 8.61 -4.90 -3.54
N ARG A 9 8.48 -5.91 -4.42
CA ARG A 9 7.95 -5.68 -5.78
C ARG A 9 6.51 -5.18 -5.77
N TYR A 10 5.69 -5.66 -4.84
CA TYR A 10 4.33 -5.21 -4.66
C TYR A 10 4.28 -3.74 -4.18
N ALA A 11 5.02 -3.41 -3.12
CA ALA A 11 5.11 -2.05 -2.59
C ALA A 11 5.56 -1.05 -3.66
N THR A 12 6.67 -1.32 -4.36
CA THR A 12 7.17 -0.43 -5.43
C THR A 12 6.14 -0.24 -6.55
N LYS A 13 5.48 -1.31 -6.98
CA LYS A 13 4.51 -1.22 -8.08
C LYS A 13 3.26 -0.44 -7.68
N ILE A 14 2.84 -0.53 -6.43
CA ILE A 14 1.69 0.21 -5.93
C ILE A 14 2.05 1.67 -5.68
N ASP A 15 3.22 1.95 -5.13
CA ASP A 15 3.67 3.32 -4.84
C ASP A 15 3.57 4.25 -6.06
N ASP A 16 4.21 3.87 -7.17
CA ASP A 16 4.21 4.66 -8.41
C ASP A 16 2.78 4.88 -8.93
N LYS A 17 2.01 3.78 -9.06
CA LYS A 17 0.66 3.83 -9.65
C LYS A 17 -0.34 4.56 -8.77
N LEU A 18 -0.21 4.44 -7.45
CA LEU A 18 -1.11 5.08 -6.50
C LEU A 18 -0.86 6.58 -6.52
N LYS A 19 0.40 7.03 -6.45
CA LYS A 19 0.75 8.46 -6.53
C LYS A 19 0.27 9.10 -7.84
N GLU A 20 0.51 8.44 -8.97
CA GLU A 20 0.00 8.87 -10.27
C GLU A 20 -1.53 8.97 -10.29
N SER A 21 -2.23 8.01 -9.69
CA SER A 21 -3.69 8.02 -9.62
C SER A 21 -4.21 9.14 -8.73
N LEU A 22 -3.60 9.36 -7.56
CA LEU A 22 -3.98 10.43 -6.65
C LEU A 22 -3.81 11.80 -7.31
N GLU A 23 -2.68 12.03 -7.98
CA GLU A 23 -2.43 13.26 -8.73
C GLU A 23 -3.44 13.44 -9.87
N TYR A 24 -3.69 12.39 -10.65
CA TYR A 24 -4.63 12.43 -11.77
C TYR A 24 -6.05 12.81 -11.35
N TYR A 25 -6.52 12.27 -10.22
CA TYR A 25 -7.85 12.58 -9.68
C TYR A 25 -7.86 13.81 -8.75
N GLY A 26 -6.71 14.43 -8.48
CA GLY A 26 -6.60 15.59 -7.60
C GLY A 26 -6.89 15.28 -6.13
N PHE A 27 -6.66 14.04 -5.69
CA PHE A 27 -6.85 13.63 -4.30
C PHE A 27 -5.63 13.99 -3.46
N ASN A 28 -5.89 14.61 -2.31
CA ASN A 28 -4.89 14.78 -1.27
C ASN A 28 -4.66 13.44 -0.55
N PRO A 29 -3.42 12.90 -0.51
CA PRO A 29 -3.13 11.64 0.17
C PRO A 29 -3.65 11.56 1.62
N HIS A 30 -3.60 12.67 2.37
CA HIS A 30 -4.08 12.70 3.76
C HIS A 30 -5.59 12.45 3.93
N ASP A 31 -6.37 12.65 2.85
CA ASP A 31 -7.82 12.45 2.83
C ASP A 31 -8.20 11.07 2.28
N VAL A 32 -7.22 10.23 1.95
CA VAL A 32 -7.41 8.92 1.33
C VAL A 32 -7.26 7.79 2.33
N ILE A 33 -8.13 6.79 2.18
CA ILE A 33 -8.05 5.51 2.89
C ILE A 33 -7.66 4.43 1.87
N PHE A 34 -6.43 3.92 1.99
CA PHE A 34 -5.93 2.79 1.24
C PHE A 34 -6.42 1.48 1.87
N GLN A 35 -6.90 0.57 1.02
CA GLN A 35 -7.43 -0.72 1.44
C GLN A 35 -6.87 -1.82 0.52
N GLN A 36 -6.44 -2.92 1.12
CA GLN A 36 -5.96 -4.12 0.43
C GLN A 36 -6.47 -5.37 1.15
N ASP A 37 -6.48 -6.52 0.47
CA ASP A 37 -6.82 -7.79 1.08
C ASP A 37 -5.69 -8.31 2.00
N ASN A 38 -5.98 -9.37 2.76
CA ASN A 38 -5.02 -9.99 3.68
C ASN A 38 -4.13 -11.05 2.99
N ASP A 39 -3.94 -10.99 1.67
CA ASP A 39 -3.02 -11.91 0.97
C ASP A 39 -1.62 -11.82 1.63
N PRO A 40 -0.96 -12.97 1.94
CA PRO A 40 0.37 -12.99 2.55
C PRO A 40 1.41 -12.09 1.89
N LYS A 41 1.29 -11.82 0.58
CA LYS A 41 2.22 -10.92 -0.14
C LYS A 41 1.94 -9.44 0.12
N HIS A 42 0.71 -9.08 0.50
CA HIS A 42 0.29 -7.73 0.85
C HIS A 42 0.45 -7.43 2.35
N THR A 43 0.55 -8.47 3.18
CA THR A 43 0.68 -8.37 4.64
C THR A 43 2.09 -8.65 5.16
N CYS A 44 3.07 -8.70 4.25
CA CYS A 44 4.46 -8.91 4.61
C CYS A 44 5.06 -7.70 5.34
N LYS A 45 6.20 -7.92 6.00
CA LYS A 45 6.83 -6.91 6.84
C LYS A 45 7.19 -5.65 6.03
N GLU A 46 7.78 -5.85 4.86
CA GLU A 46 8.23 -4.76 3.98
C GLU A 46 7.06 -3.91 3.47
N VAL A 47 5.92 -4.53 3.17
CA VAL A 47 4.71 -3.80 2.75
C VAL A 47 4.10 -3.03 3.92
N LYS A 48 4.13 -3.59 5.14
CA LYS A 48 3.67 -2.89 6.35
C LYS A 48 4.54 -1.67 6.67
N GLU A 49 5.86 -1.82 6.63
CA GLU A 49 6.81 -0.72 6.82
C GLU A 49 6.58 0.37 5.74
N TRP A 50 6.41 -0.02 4.47
CA TRP A 50 6.08 0.93 3.41
C TRP A 50 4.76 1.67 3.67
N LEU A 51 3.71 0.97 4.11
CA LEU A 51 2.40 1.58 4.43
C LEU A 51 2.48 2.57 5.60
N GLU A 52 3.36 2.34 6.58
CA GLU A 52 3.58 3.24 7.72
C GLU A 52 4.29 4.54 7.31
N GLU A 53 5.03 4.53 6.20
CA GLU A 53 5.73 5.71 5.66
C GLU A 53 4.85 6.59 4.75
N GLN A 54 3.60 6.19 4.47
CA GLN A 54 2.73 6.91 3.55
C GLN A 54 1.87 7.98 4.25
N ASP A 55 1.54 9.04 3.49
CA ASP A 55 0.70 10.14 3.96
C ASP A 55 -0.80 9.80 4.05
N PHE A 56 -1.21 8.69 3.44
CA PHE A 56 -2.59 8.18 3.45
C PHE A 56 -2.82 7.20 4.59
N ARG A 57 -4.09 7.02 4.97
CA ARG A 57 -4.47 6.07 6.02
C ARG A 57 -4.67 4.69 5.43
N THR A 58 -4.31 3.63 6.16
CA THR A 58 -4.60 2.25 5.75
C THR A 58 -5.75 1.69 6.58
N MET A 59 -6.73 1.05 5.93
CA MET A 59 -7.79 0.31 6.62
C MET A 59 -7.41 -1.16 6.79
N VAL A 60 -7.62 -1.69 7.99
CA VAL A 60 -7.48 -3.13 8.27
C VAL A 60 -8.66 -3.88 7.67
N TRP A 61 -8.39 -4.82 6.76
CA TRP A 61 -9.43 -5.67 6.18
C TRP A 61 -9.88 -6.72 7.21
N SER A 62 -11.18 -6.76 7.50
CA SER A 62 -11.80 -7.81 8.31
C SER A 62 -11.79 -9.12 7.51
N ALA A 63 -11.08 -10.14 7.98
CA ALA A 63 -11.16 -11.50 7.43
C ALA A 63 -12.30 -12.28 8.07
#